data_AF-A0A2R6FTE4-F1
#
_entry.id   AF-A0A2R6FTE4-F1
#
_cell.length_a   1.000
_cell.length_b   1.000
_cell.length_c   1.000
_cell.angle_alpha   90.00
_cell.angle_beta   90.00
_cell.angle_gamma   90.00
#
_symmetry.space_group_name_H-M   'P 1'
#
loop_
_entity.id
_entity.type
_entity.pdbx_description
1 polymer ?
#
loop_
_entity_poly.entity_id
_entity_poly.type
_entity_poly.pdbx_seq_one_letter_code
_entity_poly.pdbx_strand_id
1 'polypeptide(L)'
;MSLRIGEALSEGVRRTFTRDGLVLAIVFVLIGIVTALATQTIVAEVIDGAIEALRAESGTAPNDFSPDEIDRIETALEGQVPLALPISPLVAGLLLVLTGVLAEAANLVAVRAFFTESGRALSGELATRNIILATLNGVVGGIVVGVIVAIGLVFVVVPGVFFAIAFLFLRQEIAVEDESFVGAMASSWQLTKGDRLELFALVLGVIVLVTVVSTVVPILFGVVSPLVNVVISVLLGGVTAVFGTATITRAYAQLHADRAAVRRDGTDTDEWTA
;
A
#
# COMPACT_ATOMS: atom_id res chain seq x y z
N MET A 1 2.95 26.26 11.46
CA MET A 1 4.12 25.62 10.81
C MET A 1 3.60 24.89 9.59
N SER A 2 4.38 24.77 8.51
CA SER A 2 3.90 24.15 7.27
C SER A 2 4.72 22.91 6.95
N LEU A 3 4.04 21.77 6.81
CA LEU A 3 4.59 20.57 6.21
C LEU A 3 5.31 20.91 4.91
N ARG A 4 6.57 20.50 4.77
CA ARG A 4 7.37 20.77 3.57
C ARG A 4 7.10 19.67 2.55
N ILE A 5 5.96 19.77 1.86
CA ILE A 5 5.48 18.78 0.88
C ILE A 5 6.55 18.48 -0.19
N GLY A 6 7.17 19.52 -0.76
CA GLY A 6 8.23 19.34 -1.76
C GLY A 6 9.47 18.61 -1.22
N GLU A 7 9.82 18.85 0.04
CA GLU A 7 10.91 18.14 0.70
C GLU A 7 10.54 16.68 0.95
N ALA A 8 9.32 16.40 1.40
CA ALA A 8 8.84 15.02 1.59
C ALA A 8 8.85 14.22 0.27
N LEU A 9 8.37 14.82 -0.83
CA LEU A 9 8.35 14.17 -2.16
C LEU A 9 9.77 13.95 -2.71
N SER A 10 10.62 14.98 -2.68
CA SER A 10 12.00 14.88 -3.19
C SER A 10 12.85 13.90 -2.37
N GLU A 11 12.67 13.88 -1.06
CA GLU A 11 13.29 12.89 -0.17
C GLU A 11 12.77 11.48 -0.46
N GLY A 12 11.47 11.33 -0.68
CA GLY A 12 10.85 10.07 -1.07
C GLY A 12 11.48 9.49 -2.33
N VAL A 13 11.65 10.31 -3.36
CA VAL A 13 12.37 9.92 -4.58
C VAL A 13 13.81 9.54 -4.27
N ARG A 14 14.55 10.40 -3.56
CA ARG A 14 15.97 10.15 -3.26
C ARG A 14 16.17 8.83 -2.52
N ARG A 15 15.34 8.55 -1.51
CA ARG A 15 15.41 7.33 -0.70
C ARG A 15 15.04 6.08 -1.47
N THR A 16 14.09 6.17 -2.39
CA THR A 16 13.71 5.05 -3.27
C THR A 16 14.90 4.54 -4.08
N PHE A 17 15.77 5.44 -4.55
CA PHE A 17 16.95 5.11 -5.36
C PHE A 17 18.24 4.91 -4.54
N THR A 18 18.15 4.81 -3.21
CA THR A 18 19.28 4.37 -2.38
C THR A 18 19.44 2.85 -2.42
N ARG A 19 20.57 2.32 -1.93
CA ARG A 19 20.76 0.85 -1.82
C ARG A 19 19.64 0.19 -1.03
N ASP A 20 19.31 0.73 0.14
CA ASP A 20 18.26 0.18 1.00
C ASP A 20 16.87 0.27 0.35
N GLY A 21 16.59 1.39 -0.33
CA GLY A 21 15.36 1.56 -1.11
C GLY A 21 15.23 0.56 -2.26
N LEU A 22 16.31 0.29 -3.00
CA LEU A 22 16.32 -0.69 -4.08
C LEU A 22 16.19 -2.13 -3.58
N VAL A 23 16.81 -2.47 -2.44
CA VAL A 23 16.62 -3.78 -1.79
C VAL A 23 15.16 -3.97 -1.40
N LEU A 24 14.54 -2.94 -0.78
CA LEU A 24 13.12 -2.97 -0.44
C LEU A 24 12.24 -3.07 -1.69
N ALA A 25 12.58 -2.37 -2.77
CA ALA A 25 11.85 -2.47 -4.02
C ALA A 25 11.88 -3.90 -4.58
N ILE A 26 13.03 -4.58 -4.53
CA ILE A 26 13.15 -5.99 -4.90
C ILE A 26 12.25 -6.87 -4.01
N VAL A 27 12.23 -6.65 -2.70
CA VAL A 27 11.35 -7.38 -1.77
C VAL A 27 9.88 -7.19 -2.14
N PHE A 28 9.43 -5.95 -2.38
CA PHE A 28 8.05 -5.68 -2.80
C PHE A 28 7.73 -6.25 -4.18
N VAL A 29 8.68 -6.27 -5.12
CA VAL A 29 8.52 -6.93 -6.42
C VAL A 29 8.32 -8.43 -6.24
N LEU A 30 9.14 -9.10 -5.43
CA LEU A 30 8.99 -10.54 -5.17
C LEU A 30 7.63 -10.88 -4.54
N ILE A 31 7.20 -10.08 -3.56
CA ILE A 31 5.87 -10.20 -2.96
C ILE A 31 4.79 -9.93 -4.01
N GLY A 32 4.99 -8.94 -4.87
CA GLY A 32 4.09 -8.57 -5.96
C GLY A 32 3.93 -9.67 -7.02
N ILE A 33 4.99 -10.41 -7.35
CA ILE A 33 4.93 -11.56 -8.27
C ILE A 33 4.01 -12.63 -7.70
N VAL A 34 4.22 -13.04 -6.45
CA VAL A 34 3.40 -14.08 -5.79
C VAL A 34 1.96 -13.61 -5.64
N THR A 35 1.76 -12.34 -5.31
CA THR A 35 0.42 -11.73 -5.22
C THR A 35 -0.28 -11.70 -6.57
N ALA A 36 0.43 -11.39 -7.67
CA ALA A 36 -0.12 -11.41 -9.01
C ALA A 36 -0.51 -12.82 -9.46
N LEU A 37 0.33 -13.83 -9.21
CA LEU A 37 0.03 -15.24 -9.49
C LEU A 37 -1.25 -15.70 -8.78
N ALA A 38 -1.34 -15.42 -7.47
CA ALA A 38 -2.49 -15.80 -6.66
C ALA A 38 -3.76 -15.05 -7.08
N THR A 39 -3.67 -13.75 -7.35
CA THR A 39 -4.80 -12.94 -7.83
C THR A 39 -5.30 -13.43 -9.19
N GLN A 40 -4.40 -13.67 -10.15
CA GLN A 40 -4.79 -14.14 -11.49
C GLN A 40 -5.41 -15.53 -11.46
N THR A 41 -4.94 -16.40 -10.56
CA THR A 41 -5.57 -17.72 -10.36
C THR A 41 -7.00 -17.61 -9.84
N ILE A 42 -7.25 -16.74 -8.85
CA ILE A 42 -8.62 -16.53 -8.33
C ILE A 42 -9.51 -15.89 -9.40
N VAL A 43 -8.98 -14.95 -10.16
CA VAL A 43 -9.74 -14.30 -11.25
C VAL A 43 -10.06 -15.30 -12.36
N ALA A 44 -9.13 -16.19 -12.73
CA ALA A 44 -9.37 -17.26 -13.69
C ALA A 44 -10.53 -18.16 -13.25
N GLU A 45 -10.56 -18.61 -12.00
CA GLU A 45 -11.69 -19.40 -11.47
C GLU A 45 -13.02 -18.64 -11.55
N VAL A 46 -13.02 -17.33 -11.25
CA VAL A 46 -14.23 -16.50 -11.35
C VAL A 46 -14.68 -16.37 -12.80
N ILE A 47 -13.75 -16.27 -13.75
CA ILE A 47 -14.04 -16.29 -15.19
C ILE A 47 -14.68 -17.63 -15.55
N ASP A 48 -14.06 -18.74 -15.19
CA ASP A 48 -14.53 -20.10 -15.53
C ASP A 48 -15.95 -20.34 -14.98
N GLY A 49 -16.19 -19.99 -13.72
CA GLY A 49 -17.51 -20.09 -13.10
C GLY A 49 -18.56 -19.18 -13.76
N ALA A 50 -18.17 -17.99 -14.21
CA ALA A 50 -19.05 -17.10 -14.96
C ALA A 50 -19.37 -17.64 -16.36
N ILE A 51 -18.38 -18.22 -17.05
CA ILE A 51 -18.57 -18.86 -18.36
C ILE A 51 -19.46 -20.09 -18.23
N GLU A 52 -19.28 -20.92 -17.19
CA GLU A 52 -20.13 -22.08 -16.94
C GLU A 52 -21.59 -21.67 -16.71
N ALA A 53 -21.82 -20.62 -15.91
CA ALA A 53 -23.17 -20.07 -15.70
C ALA A 53 -23.78 -19.56 -17.01
N LEU A 54 -23.00 -18.85 -17.85
CA LEU A 54 -23.45 -18.40 -19.17
C LEU A 54 -23.80 -19.57 -20.08
N ARG A 55 -22.97 -20.62 -20.11
CA ARG A 55 -23.23 -21.85 -20.89
C ARG A 55 -24.52 -22.55 -20.45
N ALA A 56 -24.80 -22.57 -19.14
CA ALA A 56 -26.01 -23.19 -18.61
C ALA A 56 -27.30 -22.44 -19.02
N GLU A 57 -27.23 -21.13 -19.21
CA GLU A 57 -28.36 -20.30 -19.64
C GLU A 57 -28.47 -20.19 -21.18
N SER A 58 -27.37 -20.39 -21.90
CA SER A 58 -27.32 -20.27 -23.36
C SER A 58 -28.16 -21.34 -24.07
N GLY A 59 -28.99 -20.90 -25.02
CA GLY A 59 -29.90 -21.76 -25.79
C GLY A 59 -31.35 -21.76 -25.27
N THR A 60 -31.67 -20.89 -24.32
CA THR A 60 -33.02 -20.72 -23.77
C THR A 60 -33.80 -19.58 -24.43
N ALA A 61 -33.12 -18.58 -25.01
CA ALA A 61 -33.72 -17.48 -25.75
C ALA A 61 -33.15 -17.31 -27.18
N PRO A 62 -33.90 -16.71 -28.13
CA PRO A 62 -33.48 -16.54 -29.53
C PRO A 62 -32.25 -15.65 -29.75
N ASN A 63 -31.83 -14.89 -28.74
CA ASN A 63 -30.72 -13.94 -28.82
C ASN A 63 -29.55 -14.34 -27.89
N ASP A 64 -29.50 -15.59 -27.44
CA ASP A 64 -28.42 -16.08 -26.60
C ASP A 64 -27.11 -16.23 -27.37
N PHE A 65 -26.00 -16.14 -26.65
CA PHE A 65 -24.68 -16.41 -27.19
C PHE A 65 -24.61 -17.84 -27.74
N SER A 66 -24.09 -18.00 -28.95
CA SER A 66 -23.77 -19.32 -29.49
C SER A 66 -22.57 -19.93 -28.76
N PRO A 67 -22.44 -21.28 -28.72
CA PRO A 67 -21.29 -21.94 -28.10
C PRO A 67 -19.94 -21.43 -28.63
N ASP A 68 -19.84 -21.20 -29.94
CA ASP A 68 -18.62 -20.67 -30.57
C ASP A 68 -18.30 -19.24 -30.12
N GLU A 69 -19.31 -18.42 -29.80
CA GLU A 69 -19.09 -17.08 -29.25
C GLU A 69 -18.62 -17.14 -27.80
N ILE A 70 -19.18 -18.05 -27.00
CA ILE A 70 -18.75 -18.26 -25.62
C ILE A 70 -17.30 -18.71 -25.56
N ASP A 71 -16.88 -19.65 -26.41
CA ASP A 71 -15.50 -20.14 -26.45
C ASP A 71 -14.50 -19.04 -26.85
N ARG A 72 -14.91 -18.12 -27.74
CA ARG A 72 -14.09 -16.93 -28.07
C ARG A 72 -13.97 -15.97 -26.90
N ILE A 73 -15.04 -15.79 -26.12
CA ILE A 73 -15.03 -14.95 -24.92
C ILE A 73 -14.12 -15.57 -23.86
N GLU A 74 -14.27 -16.88 -23.58
CA GLU A 74 -13.42 -17.64 -22.66
C GLU A 74 -11.94 -17.49 -23.04
N THR A 75 -11.57 -17.78 -24.29
CA THR A 75 -10.19 -17.64 -24.78
C THR A 75 -9.67 -16.21 -24.61
N ALA A 76 -10.50 -15.20 -24.87
CA ALA A 76 -10.10 -13.80 -24.74
C ALA A 76 -9.88 -13.39 -23.28
N LEU A 77 -10.71 -13.89 -22.35
CA LEU A 77 -10.64 -13.63 -20.92
C LEU A 77 -9.48 -14.37 -20.26
N GLU A 78 -9.28 -15.65 -20.57
CA GLU A 78 -8.11 -16.43 -20.11
C GLU A 78 -6.80 -15.76 -20.55
N GLY A 79 -6.77 -15.20 -21.77
CA GLY A 79 -5.64 -14.42 -22.26
C GLY A 79 -5.30 -13.19 -21.42
N GLN A 80 -6.23 -12.67 -20.60
CA GLN A 80 -5.99 -11.54 -19.69
C GLN A 80 -5.33 -11.95 -18.37
N VAL A 81 -5.30 -13.24 -18.04
CA VAL A 81 -4.72 -13.80 -16.80
C VAL A 81 -3.56 -14.76 -17.10
N PRO A 82 -2.49 -14.29 -17.77
CA PRO A 82 -1.42 -15.14 -18.30
C PRO A 82 -0.60 -15.88 -17.24
N LEU A 83 -0.75 -15.53 -15.96
CA LEU A 83 -0.07 -16.14 -14.82
C LEU A 83 -1.01 -17.00 -13.95
N ALA A 84 -2.24 -17.27 -14.39
CA ALA A 84 -3.12 -18.17 -13.66
C ALA A 84 -2.46 -19.57 -13.55
N LEU A 85 -2.49 -20.13 -12.34
CA LEU A 85 -1.94 -21.45 -12.05
C LEU A 85 -3.09 -22.45 -11.88
N PRO A 86 -2.91 -23.72 -12.26
CA PRO A 86 -3.90 -24.78 -12.05
C PRO A 86 -3.88 -25.26 -10.59
N ILE A 87 -4.14 -24.36 -9.65
CA ILE A 87 -4.21 -24.63 -8.21
C ILE A 87 -5.59 -24.25 -7.69
N SER A 88 -6.00 -24.88 -6.59
CA SER A 88 -7.27 -24.57 -5.95
C SER A 88 -7.36 -23.07 -5.56
N PRO A 89 -8.52 -22.42 -5.73
CA PRO A 89 -8.78 -21.06 -5.27
C PRO A 89 -8.49 -20.86 -3.77
N LEU A 90 -8.66 -21.91 -2.96
CA LEU A 90 -8.33 -21.87 -1.54
C LEU A 90 -6.82 -21.71 -1.33
N VAL A 91 -5.99 -22.43 -2.10
CA VAL A 91 -4.52 -22.31 -2.03
C VAL A 91 -4.09 -20.93 -2.49
N ALA A 92 -4.66 -20.42 -3.59
CA ALA A 92 -4.41 -19.07 -4.05
C ALA A 92 -4.83 -18.01 -3.01
N GLY A 93 -5.99 -18.19 -2.36
CA GLY A 93 -6.44 -17.33 -1.27
C GLY A 93 -5.50 -17.34 -0.06
N LEU A 94 -4.99 -18.52 0.34
CA LEU A 94 -3.98 -18.64 1.40
C LEU A 94 -2.66 -17.96 1.02
N LEU A 95 -2.23 -18.07 -0.25
CA LEU A 95 -1.07 -17.34 -0.76
C LEU A 95 -1.27 -15.83 -0.69
N LEU A 96 -2.46 -15.31 -1.01
CA LEU A 96 -2.77 -13.88 -0.86
C LEU A 96 -2.72 -13.41 0.60
N VAL A 97 -3.25 -14.20 1.53
CA VAL A 97 -3.16 -13.87 2.95
C VAL A 97 -1.70 -13.83 3.40
N LEU A 98 -0.91 -14.84 3.00
CA LEU A 98 0.51 -14.90 3.32
C LEU A 98 1.28 -13.72 2.73
N THR A 99 1.10 -13.39 1.45
CA THR A 99 1.78 -12.25 0.82
C THR A 99 1.33 -10.92 1.41
N GLY A 100 0.06 -10.79 1.81
CA GLY A 100 -0.44 -9.61 2.51
C GLY A 100 0.27 -9.39 3.85
N VAL A 101 0.45 -10.45 4.65
CA VAL A 101 1.20 -10.39 5.91
C VAL A 101 2.68 -10.05 5.66
N LEU A 102 3.30 -10.67 4.65
CA LEU A 102 4.69 -10.38 4.27
C LEU A 102 4.85 -8.94 3.75
N ALA A 103 3.86 -8.42 3.01
CA ALA A 103 3.84 -7.05 2.52
C ALA A 103 3.74 -6.04 3.68
N GLU A 104 2.91 -6.33 4.69
CA GLU A 104 2.80 -5.48 5.87
C GLU A 104 4.12 -5.48 6.67
N ALA A 105 4.73 -6.66 6.89
CA ALA A 105 6.04 -6.75 7.51
C ALA A 105 7.11 -5.97 6.74
N ALA A 106 7.15 -6.09 5.41
CA ALA A 106 8.06 -5.34 4.55
C ALA A 106 7.82 -3.83 4.63
N ASN A 107 6.56 -3.38 4.72
CA ASN A 107 6.22 -1.97 4.93
C ASN A 107 6.74 -1.45 6.28
N LEU A 108 6.58 -2.19 7.37
CA LEU A 108 7.10 -1.80 8.68
C LEU A 108 8.64 -1.70 8.68
N VAL A 109 9.31 -2.66 8.04
CA VAL A 109 10.77 -2.60 7.84
C VAL A 109 11.16 -1.38 7.01
N ALA A 110 10.43 -1.09 5.94
CA ALA A 110 10.68 0.09 5.10
C ALA A 110 10.49 1.39 5.89
N VAL A 111 9.46 1.47 6.72
CA VAL A 111 9.25 2.63 7.61
C VAL A 111 10.42 2.81 8.56
N ARG A 112 10.86 1.76 9.27
CA ARG A 112 12.03 1.82 10.18
C ARG A 112 13.28 2.26 9.44
N ALA A 113 13.52 1.64 8.28
CA ALA A 113 14.66 1.95 7.43
C ALA A 113 14.66 3.43 7.03
N PHE A 114 13.54 3.95 6.52
CA PHE A 114 13.45 5.35 6.12
C PHE A 114 13.36 6.30 7.31
N PHE A 115 12.91 5.88 8.48
CA PHE A 115 12.95 6.77 9.64
C PHE A 115 14.39 7.07 10.08
N THR A 116 15.29 6.06 10.03
CA THR A 116 16.71 6.22 10.38
C THR A 116 17.53 6.97 9.33
N GLU A 117 18.68 7.53 9.73
CA GLU A 117 19.62 8.17 8.82
C GLU A 117 20.23 7.17 7.81
N SER A 118 20.38 7.62 6.56
CA SER A 118 20.81 6.83 5.40
C SER A 118 22.13 6.09 5.66
N GLY A 119 22.15 4.76 5.50
CA GLY A 119 23.37 3.93 5.55
C GLY A 119 23.44 2.87 6.65
N ARG A 120 22.48 2.83 7.59
CA ARG A 120 22.28 1.74 8.57
C ARG A 120 20.85 1.19 8.59
N ALA A 121 20.06 1.50 7.57
CA ALA A 121 18.60 1.34 7.57
C ALA A 121 18.15 -0.13 7.61
N LEU A 122 18.96 -1.04 7.06
CA LEU A 122 18.76 -2.49 7.10
C LEU A 122 19.70 -3.22 8.08
N SER A 123 20.41 -2.50 8.96
CA SER A 123 21.21 -3.13 10.01
C SER A 123 20.28 -3.95 10.90
N GLY A 124 20.36 -5.29 10.78
CA GLY A 124 19.27 -6.23 11.06
C GLY A 124 18.64 -6.16 12.45
N GLU A 125 19.35 -5.65 13.46
CA GLU A 125 18.86 -5.62 14.84
C GLU A 125 17.74 -4.59 15.07
N LEU A 126 17.82 -3.42 14.42
CA LEU A 126 16.76 -2.39 14.50
C LEU A 126 15.59 -2.72 13.55
N ALA A 127 15.89 -3.22 12.36
CA ALA A 127 14.87 -3.55 11.36
C ALA A 127 13.95 -4.69 11.82
N THR A 128 14.49 -5.72 12.49
CA THR A 128 13.75 -6.95 12.85
C THR A 128 13.22 -6.99 14.29
N ARG A 129 13.62 -6.03 15.14
CA ARG A 129 13.18 -5.99 16.54
C ARG A 129 11.65 -5.99 16.64
N ASN A 130 11.08 -6.92 17.39
CA ASN A 130 9.63 -7.07 17.59
C ASN A 130 8.81 -7.12 16.29
N ILE A 131 9.41 -7.49 15.14
CA ILE A 131 8.74 -7.38 13.84
C ILE A 131 7.44 -8.20 13.77
N ILE A 132 7.35 -9.33 14.46
CA ILE A 132 6.16 -10.18 14.50
C ILE A 132 4.99 -9.43 15.17
N LEU A 133 5.23 -8.86 16.35
CA LEU A 133 4.20 -8.11 17.10
C LEU A 133 3.85 -6.81 16.39
N ALA A 134 4.84 -6.13 15.82
CA ALA A 134 4.61 -4.94 15.00
C ALA A 134 3.75 -5.29 13.77
N THR A 135 4.04 -6.41 13.09
CA THR A 135 3.24 -6.88 11.94
C THR A 135 1.83 -7.23 12.35
N LEU A 136 1.63 -7.92 13.46
CA LEU A 136 0.29 -8.24 13.96
C LEU A 136 -0.51 -6.97 14.26
N ASN A 137 0.10 -5.99 14.96
CA ASN A 137 -0.54 -4.70 15.22
C ASN A 137 -0.77 -3.91 13.92
N GLY A 138 0.15 -3.96 12.96
CA GLY A 138 0.01 -3.33 11.65
C GLY A 138 -1.14 -3.91 10.85
N VAL A 139 -1.27 -5.24 10.80
CA VAL A 139 -2.38 -5.94 10.14
C VAL A 139 -3.70 -5.61 10.82
N VAL A 140 -3.80 -5.79 12.14
CA VAL A 140 -5.05 -5.54 12.88
C VAL A 140 -5.45 -4.06 12.82
N GLY A 141 -4.50 -3.16 13.06
CA GLY A 141 -4.72 -1.72 12.97
C GLY A 141 -5.10 -1.27 11.57
N GLY A 142 -4.43 -1.81 10.54
CA GLY A 142 -4.72 -1.54 9.15
C GLY A 142 -6.13 -1.98 8.75
N ILE A 143 -6.58 -3.15 9.22
CA ILE A 143 -7.96 -3.62 9.02
C ILE A 143 -8.96 -2.70 9.71
N VAL A 144 -8.74 -2.35 10.98
CA VAL A 144 -9.64 -1.48 11.75
C VAL A 144 -9.76 -0.10 11.10
N VAL A 145 -8.62 0.52 10.75
CA VAL A 145 -8.61 1.82 10.05
C VAL A 145 -9.25 1.70 8.67
N GLY A 146 -8.97 0.63 7.93
CA GLY A 146 -9.59 0.36 6.63
C GLY A 146 -11.11 0.29 6.71
N VAL A 147 -11.67 -0.39 7.72
CA VAL A 147 -13.11 -0.46 7.97
C VAL A 147 -13.68 0.93 8.31
N ILE A 148 -13.02 1.68 9.19
CA ILE A 148 -13.45 3.05 9.56
C ILE A 148 -13.48 3.96 8.31
N VAL A 149 -12.44 3.91 7.50
CA VAL A 149 -12.35 4.68 6.25
C VAL A 149 -13.42 4.25 5.26
N ALA A 150 -13.62 2.94 5.07
CA ALA A 150 -14.63 2.40 4.17
C ALA A 150 -16.05 2.82 4.58
N ILE A 151 -16.39 2.69 5.87
CA ILE A 151 -17.66 3.19 6.42
C ILE A 151 -17.78 4.69 6.16
N GLY A 152 -16.73 5.46 6.45
CA GLY A 152 -16.68 6.89 6.17
C GLY A 152 -17.02 7.18 4.71
N LEU A 153 -16.31 6.56 3.76
CA LEU A 153 -16.51 6.74 2.32
C LEU A 153 -17.92 6.38 1.85
N VAL A 154 -18.50 5.29 2.38
CA VAL A 154 -19.85 4.81 2.03
C VAL A 154 -20.92 5.80 2.46
N PHE A 155 -20.82 6.36 3.67
CA PHE A 155 -21.82 7.32 4.15
C PHE A 155 -21.62 8.70 3.53
N VAL A 156 -20.39 9.21 3.50
CA VAL A 156 -20.02 10.49 2.88
C VAL A 156 -18.51 10.47 2.56
N VAL A 157 -18.13 10.70 1.30
CA VAL A 157 -16.71 10.67 0.85
C VAL A 157 -15.78 11.48 1.77
N VAL A 158 -16.22 12.64 2.24
CA VAL A 158 -15.43 13.56 3.09
C VAL A 158 -14.99 12.91 4.42
N PRO A 159 -15.88 12.36 5.28
CA PRO A 159 -15.51 11.54 6.44
C PRO A 159 -14.51 10.43 6.16
N GLY A 160 -14.66 9.68 5.06
CA GLY A 160 -13.72 8.63 4.70
C GLY A 160 -12.30 9.16 4.46
N VAL A 161 -12.19 10.20 3.64
CA VAL A 161 -10.92 10.89 3.39
C VAL A 161 -10.34 11.47 4.68
N PHE A 162 -11.19 12.08 5.51
CA PHE A 162 -10.76 12.64 6.79
C PHE A 162 -10.14 11.57 7.70
N PHE A 163 -10.75 10.39 7.84
CA PHE A 163 -10.18 9.30 8.65
C PHE A 163 -8.90 8.74 8.04
N ALA A 164 -8.82 8.65 6.71
CA ALA A 164 -7.60 8.21 6.04
C ALA A 164 -6.41 9.14 6.34
N ILE A 165 -6.65 10.45 6.36
CA ILE A 165 -5.63 11.44 6.73
C ILE A 165 -5.35 11.40 8.24
N ALA A 166 -6.39 11.29 9.07
CA ALA A 166 -6.22 11.29 10.53
C ALA A 166 -5.42 10.09 11.04
N PHE A 167 -5.49 8.95 10.35
CA PHE A 167 -4.75 7.72 10.67
C PHE A 167 -3.60 7.43 9.69
N LEU A 168 -3.17 8.42 8.90
CA LEU A 168 -2.12 8.27 7.88
C LEU A 168 -0.82 7.70 8.45
N PHE A 169 -0.52 8.03 9.71
CA PHE A 169 0.73 7.64 10.40
C PHE A 169 0.60 6.41 11.29
N LEU A 170 -0.51 5.66 11.24
CA LEU A 170 -0.69 4.46 12.05
C LEU A 170 0.52 3.51 11.94
N ARG A 171 0.94 3.19 10.71
CA ARG A 171 2.08 2.29 10.48
C ARG A 171 3.39 2.88 11.00
N GLN A 172 3.55 4.20 10.92
CA GLN A 172 4.72 4.91 11.41
C GLN A 172 4.85 4.84 12.92
N GLU A 173 3.77 5.08 13.66
CA GLU A 173 3.73 4.94 15.11
C GLU A 173 4.03 3.49 15.54
N ILE A 174 3.42 2.49 14.89
CA ILE A 174 3.68 1.07 15.18
C ILE A 174 5.14 0.69 14.90
N ALA A 175 5.69 1.15 13.78
CA ALA A 175 7.03 0.76 13.34
C ALA A 175 8.14 1.46 14.12
N VAL A 176 7.96 2.75 14.44
CA VAL A 176 9.00 3.59 15.04
C VAL A 176 8.95 3.55 16.56
N GLU A 177 7.75 3.63 17.15
CA GLU A 177 7.56 3.72 18.60
C GLU A 177 7.21 2.36 19.25
N ASP A 178 7.15 1.28 18.46
CA ASP A 178 6.71 -0.06 18.89
C ASP A 178 5.33 -0.04 19.59
N GLU A 179 4.43 0.88 19.19
CA GLU A 179 3.11 1.01 19.78
C GLU A 179 2.15 -0.12 19.37
N SER A 180 1.23 -0.47 20.27
CA SER A 180 0.05 -1.28 19.91
C SER A 180 -0.86 -0.52 18.93
N PHE A 181 -1.66 -1.21 18.14
CA PHE A 181 -2.50 -0.55 17.12
C PHE A 181 -3.45 0.51 17.71
N VAL A 182 -3.97 0.29 18.92
CA VAL A 182 -4.85 1.24 19.61
C VAL A 182 -4.09 2.51 20.00
N GLY A 183 -2.88 2.35 20.55
CA GLY A 183 -1.98 3.45 20.87
C GLY A 183 -1.65 4.26 19.61
N ALA A 184 -1.23 3.54 18.56
CA ALA A 184 -0.85 4.12 17.28
C ALA A 184 -1.99 4.92 16.62
N MET A 185 -3.25 4.46 16.74
CA MET A 185 -4.41 5.21 16.26
C MET A 185 -4.56 6.54 17.01
N ALA A 186 -4.42 6.53 18.33
CA ALA A 186 -4.54 7.74 19.14
C ALA A 186 -3.37 8.71 18.89
N SER A 187 -2.14 8.19 18.83
CA SER A 187 -0.93 8.96 18.53
C SER A 187 -1.00 9.57 17.13
N SER A 188 -1.38 8.79 16.11
CA SER A 188 -1.56 9.27 14.74
C SER A 188 -2.63 10.35 14.63
N TRP A 189 -3.79 10.17 15.29
CA TRP A 189 -4.85 11.17 15.30
C TRP A 189 -4.39 12.50 15.91
N GLN A 190 -3.62 12.45 17.00
CA GLN A 190 -3.07 13.64 17.64
C GLN A 190 -1.97 14.28 16.80
N LEU A 191 -1.09 13.49 16.19
CA LEU A 191 0.03 13.99 15.40
C LEU A 191 -0.44 14.69 14.12
N THR A 192 -1.52 14.21 13.51
CA THR A 192 -2.10 14.82 12.31
C THR A 192 -2.98 16.03 12.62
N LYS A 193 -3.31 16.27 13.91
CA LYS A 193 -4.18 17.39 14.32
C LYS A 193 -3.44 18.72 14.14
N GLY A 194 -3.91 19.51 13.18
CA GLY A 194 -3.35 20.83 12.87
C GLY A 194 -2.87 20.92 11.42
N ASP A 195 -2.40 19.81 10.86
CA ASP A 195 -1.74 19.74 9.54
C ASP A 195 -2.52 18.87 8.52
N ARG A 196 -3.81 18.61 8.77
CA ARG A 196 -4.60 17.65 7.97
C ARG A 196 -4.76 18.08 6.51
N LEU A 197 -4.84 19.39 6.24
CA LEU A 197 -5.00 19.89 4.86
C LEU A 197 -3.70 19.74 4.08
N GLU A 198 -2.56 19.98 4.74
CA GLU A 198 -1.23 19.80 4.19
C GLU A 198 -0.93 18.32 3.93
N LEU A 199 -1.30 17.44 4.87
CA LEU A 199 -1.20 16.00 4.69
C LEU A 199 -2.13 15.49 3.59
N PHE A 200 -3.34 16.04 3.48
CA PHE A 200 -4.24 15.75 2.37
C PHE A 200 -3.60 16.16 1.03
N ALA A 201 -3.03 17.36 0.93
CA ALA A 201 -2.35 17.81 -0.28
C ALA A 201 -1.12 16.95 -0.62
N LEU A 202 -0.36 16.51 0.38
CA LEU A 202 0.76 15.58 0.20
C LEU A 202 0.27 14.24 -0.36
N VAL A 203 -0.73 13.62 0.28
CA VAL A 203 -1.29 12.33 -0.15
C VAL A 203 -1.88 12.44 -1.55
N LEU A 204 -2.59 13.53 -1.85
CA LEU A 204 -3.11 13.81 -3.18
C LEU A 204 -1.98 13.92 -4.21
N GLY A 205 -0.89 14.63 -3.89
CA GLY A 205 0.29 14.73 -4.75
C GLY A 205 0.94 13.37 -5.02
N VAL A 206 1.06 12.53 -4.00
CA VAL A 206 1.56 11.15 -4.13
C VAL A 206 0.62 10.32 -5.02
N ILE A 207 -0.69 10.36 -4.78
CA ILE A 207 -1.69 9.65 -5.60
C ILE A 207 -1.57 10.07 -7.06
N VAL A 208 -1.54 11.37 -7.35
CA VAL A 208 -1.42 11.89 -8.72
C VAL A 208 -0.14 11.38 -9.38
N LEU A 209 1.02 11.47 -8.71
CA LEU A 209 2.28 11.02 -9.28
C LEU A 209 2.26 9.51 -9.57
N VAL A 210 1.78 8.73 -8.60
CA VAL A 210 1.67 7.27 -8.74
C VAL A 210 0.72 6.89 -9.86
N THR A 211 -0.48 7.47 -9.92
CA THR A 211 -1.46 7.20 -10.98
C THR A 211 -0.89 7.56 -12.34
N VAL A 212 -0.21 8.70 -12.49
CA VAL A 212 0.43 9.08 -13.76
C VAL A 212 1.47 8.05 -14.18
N VAL A 213 2.38 7.65 -13.28
CA VAL A 213 3.42 6.66 -13.60
C VAL A 213 2.81 5.29 -13.93
N SER A 214 1.85 4.83 -13.13
CA SER A 214 1.19 3.53 -13.30
C SER A 214 0.26 3.45 -14.52
N THR A 215 -0.13 4.58 -15.12
CA THR A 215 -0.97 4.60 -16.33
C THR A 215 -0.15 4.86 -17.59
N VAL A 216 0.74 5.85 -17.56
CA VAL A 216 1.52 6.24 -18.73
C VAL A 216 2.50 5.14 -19.14
N VAL A 217 3.17 4.48 -18.19
CA VAL A 217 4.16 3.45 -18.51
C VAL A 217 3.51 2.24 -19.21
N PRO A 218 2.41 1.64 -18.72
CA PRO A 218 1.69 0.61 -19.46
C PRO A 218 1.12 1.05 -20.82
N ILE A 219 0.72 2.31 -21.00
CA ILE A 219 0.28 2.78 -22.33
C ILE A 219 1.45 2.78 -23.33
N LEU A 220 2.65 3.16 -22.88
CA LEU A 220 3.83 3.23 -23.75
C LEU A 220 4.44 1.86 -24.05
N PHE A 221 4.38 0.92 -23.10
CA PHE A 221 5.12 -0.35 -23.17
C PHE A 221 4.24 -1.60 -23.02
N GLY A 222 3.03 -1.48 -22.50
CA GLY A 222 2.13 -2.58 -22.12
C GLY A 222 1.19 -3.06 -23.22
N VAL A 223 1.15 -2.41 -24.40
CA VAL A 223 0.35 -2.85 -25.56
C VAL A 223 0.95 -4.09 -26.24
N VAL A 224 2.15 -4.52 -25.83
CA VAL A 224 2.88 -5.62 -26.47
C VAL A 224 2.28 -6.99 -26.13
N SER A 225 1.94 -7.24 -24.86
CA SER A 225 1.22 -8.44 -24.43
C SER A 225 0.71 -8.32 -22.98
N PRO A 226 -0.34 -9.10 -22.60
CA PRO A 226 -0.82 -9.18 -21.21
C PRO A 226 0.28 -9.54 -20.21
N LEU A 227 1.17 -10.46 -20.57
CA LEU A 227 2.30 -10.85 -19.71
C LEU A 227 3.26 -9.68 -19.45
N VAL A 228 3.60 -8.92 -20.49
CA VAL A 228 4.47 -7.74 -20.36
C VAL A 228 3.79 -6.68 -19.46
N ASN A 229 2.49 -6.46 -19.61
CA ASN A 229 1.74 -5.54 -18.78
C ASN A 229 1.77 -5.92 -17.29
N VAL A 230 1.62 -7.21 -16.98
CA VAL A 230 1.72 -7.73 -15.61
C VAL A 230 3.12 -7.51 -15.03
N VAL A 231 4.17 -7.85 -15.79
CA VAL A 231 5.56 -7.64 -15.34
C VAL A 231 5.83 -6.16 -15.05
N ILE A 232 5.41 -5.26 -15.94
CA ILE A 232 5.55 -3.82 -15.74
C ILE A 232 4.81 -3.38 -14.48
N SER A 233 3.57 -3.83 -14.30
CA SER A 233 2.74 -3.46 -13.16
C SER A 233 3.35 -3.93 -11.82
N VAL A 234 3.93 -5.13 -11.77
CA VAL A 234 4.62 -5.64 -10.59
C VAL A 234 5.89 -4.84 -10.28
N LEU A 235 6.70 -4.53 -11.30
CA LEU A 235 7.91 -3.71 -11.14
C LEU A 235 7.57 -2.30 -10.65
N LEU A 236 6.59 -1.65 -11.28
CA LEU A 236 6.11 -0.32 -10.89
C LEU A 236 5.50 -0.32 -9.50
N GLY A 237 4.75 -1.38 -9.15
CA GLY A 237 4.14 -1.56 -7.84
C GLY A 237 5.18 -1.58 -6.72
N GLY A 238 6.29 -2.30 -6.92
CA GLY A 238 7.39 -2.34 -5.95
C GLY A 238 8.05 -0.98 -5.75
N VAL A 239 8.39 -0.28 -6.83
CA VAL A 239 8.98 1.08 -6.76
C VAL A 239 8.02 2.08 -6.12
N THR A 240 6.74 2.01 -6.49
CA THR A 240 5.67 2.86 -5.96
C THR A 240 5.47 2.65 -4.47
N ALA A 241 5.45 1.40 -4.00
CA ALA A 241 5.32 1.07 -2.58
C ALA A 241 6.47 1.69 -1.77
N VAL A 242 7.70 1.55 -2.25
CA VAL A 242 8.88 2.15 -1.61
C VAL A 242 8.79 3.68 -1.59
N PHE A 243 8.46 4.29 -2.73
CA PHE A 243 8.32 5.74 -2.85
C PHE A 243 7.24 6.31 -1.91
N GLY A 244 6.06 5.69 -1.88
CA GLY A 244 4.97 6.09 -1.01
C GLY A 244 5.36 5.99 0.46
N THR A 245 5.93 4.85 0.86
CA THR A 245 6.38 4.64 2.23
C THR A 245 7.50 5.61 2.64
N ALA A 246 8.48 5.87 1.77
CA ALA A 246 9.55 6.83 2.04
C ALA A 246 9.01 8.27 2.20
N THR A 247 8.06 8.66 1.34
CA THR A 247 7.44 10.00 1.37
C THR A 247 6.63 10.21 2.64
N ILE A 248 5.74 9.27 2.98
CA ILE A 248 4.91 9.36 4.18
C ILE A 248 5.77 9.31 5.44
N THR A 249 6.80 8.46 5.47
CA THR A 249 7.73 8.38 6.60
C THR A 249 8.52 9.68 6.78
N ARG A 250 8.88 10.37 5.69
CA ARG A 250 9.54 11.68 5.81
C ARG A 250 8.60 12.73 6.37
N ALA A 251 7.35 12.77 5.92
CA ALA A 251 6.33 13.68 6.46
C ALA A 251 6.07 13.42 7.95
N TYR A 252 6.00 12.15 8.34
CA TYR A 252 5.93 11.72 9.74
C TYR A 252 7.11 12.27 10.55
N ALA A 253 8.34 12.06 10.08
CA ALA A 253 9.55 12.53 10.76
C ALA A 253 9.59 14.07 10.91
N GLN A 254 9.06 14.83 9.94
CA GLN A 254 8.94 16.30 10.05
C GLN A 254 8.00 16.68 11.20
N LEU A 255 6.77 16.16 11.20
CA LEU A 255 5.77 16.50 12.22
C LEU A 255 6.15 16.00 13.61
N HIS A 256 6.77 14.82 13.69
CA HIS A 256 7.23 14.26 14.96
C HIS A 256 8.36 15.12 15.57
N ALA A 257 9.33 15.56 14.77
CA ALA A 257 10.40 16.44 15.23
C ALA A 257 9.87 17.81 15.70
N ASP A 258 8.92 18.40 14.96
CA ASP A 258 8.31 19.68 15.32
C ASP A 258 7.56 19.58 16.66
N ARG A 259 6.81 18.50 16.88
CA ARG A 259 6.13 18.25 18.16
C ARG A 259 7.10 18.10 19.33
N ALA A 260 8.26 17.48 19.11
CA ALA A 260 9.29 17.34 20.13
C ALA A 260 9.96 18.68 20.46
N ALA A 261 10.14 19.58 19.46
CA ALA A 261 10.68 20.92 19.68
C ALA A 261 9.73 21.80 20.52
N VAL A 262 8.43 21.80 20.18
CA VAL A 262 7.41 22.57 20.92
C VAL A 262 7.32 22.13 22.38
N ARG A 263 7.40 20.82 22.66
CA ARG A 263 7.40 20.33 24.05
C ARG A 263 8.60 20.82 24.86
N ARG A 264 9.79 20.90 24.26
CA ARG A 264 11.00 21.37 24.96
C ARG A 264 10.94 22.86 25.30
N ASP A 265 10.46 23.68 24.37
CA ASP A 265 10.30 25.13 24.57
C ASP A 265 9.25 25.46 25.65
N GLY A 266 8.19 24.65 25.72
CA GLY A 266 7.19 24.74 26.78
C GLY A 266 7.69 24.34 28.18
N THR A 267 8.66 23.42 28.28
CA THR A 267 9.24 23.03 29.59
C THR A 267 10.30 24.00 30.10
N ASP A 268 11.07 24.64 29.22
CA ASP A 268 12.08 25.65 29.60
C ASP A 268 11.45 26.94 30.14
N THR A 269 10.20 27.26 29.75
CA THR A 269 9.51 28.47 30.22
C THR A 269 8.91 28.34 31.61
N ASP A 270 8.60 27.12 32.06
CA ASP A 270 8.07 26.86 33.41
C ASP A 270 9.18 26.81 34.48
N GLU A 271 10.42 26.44 34.11
CA GLU A 271 11.54 26.28 35.05
C GLU A 271 12.06 27.60 35.66
N TRP A 272 11.71 28.75 35.07
CA TRP A 272 12.11 30.09 35.57
C TRP A 272 11.00 30.80 36.36
N THR A 273 9.89 30.14 36.65
CA THR A 273 8.73 30.74 37.35
C THR A 273 8.46 30.20 38.76
N ALA A 274 9.41 29.45 39.35
CA ALA A 274 9.33 28.95 40.72
C ALA A 274 10.24 29.72 41.70
#